data_AF-F9XB11-F1
#
_entry.id   AF-F9XB11-F1
#
_cell.length_a   1.000
_cell.length_b   1.000
_cell.length_c   1.000
_cell.angle_alpha   90.00
_cell.angle_beta   90.00
_cell.angle_gamma   90.00
#
_symmetry.space_group_name_H-M   'P 1'
#
loop_
_entity.id
_entity.type
_entity.pdbx_description
1 polymer ?
#
loop_
_entity_poly.entity_id
_entity_poly.type
_entity_poly.pdbx_seq_one_letter_code
_entity_poly.pdbx_strand_id
1 'polypeptide(L)'
;MSALKYQLLETGEEWSEAWEYILNYHPNYLAAYIRLRKVPLDRQALDRKTQELILLAMDASCTHLFTPGISAHINGALQCGARVSEIMETLELVSVLGVHAMTVGVPLLLEVMDEGMQMGDFPRELDGPRQAMKEDFINRRGYWNTYWEPVLRLSPRFFEAYLMYSSLPFEETGNALPPKIKELIYCAIDCSTTHLYGPGLKIHIRNAIECGAQ
;
A
#
# COMPACT_ATOMS: atom_id res chain seq x y z
N MET A 1 30.06 7.85 -22.16
CA MET A 1 28.93 7.33 -21.35
C MET A 1 27.71 7.31 -22.27
N SER A 2 27.01 6.18 -22.41
CA SER A 2 25.93 6.00 -23.40
C SER A 2 24.76 6.97 -23.15
N ALA A 3 24.12 7.49 -24.20
CA ALA A 3 22.94 8.35 -24.10
C ALA A 3 21.80 7.70 -23.31
N LEU A 4 21.62 6.37 -23.44
CA LEU A 4 20.60 5.62 -22.70
C LEU A 4 20.86 5.60 -21.20
N LYS A 5 22.14 5.61 -20.77
CA LYS A 5 22.49 5.68 -19.34
C LYS A 5 22.05 7.01 -18.73
N TYR A 6 22.31 8.12 -19.40
CA TYR A 6 21.84 9.43 -18.95
C TYR A 6 20.31 9.51 -18.91
N GLN A 7 19.65 9.03 -19.97
CA GLN A 7 18.19 9.03 -20.03
C GLN A 7 17.54 8.18 -18.93
N LEU A 8 18.19 7.09 -18.50
CA LEU A 8 17.72 6.29 -17.38
C LEU A 8 17.88 7.04 -16.05
N LEU A 9 19.04 7.64 -15.80
CA LEU A 9 19.29 8.41 -14.58
C LEU A 9 18.35 9.61 -14.43
N GLU A 10 17.96 10.26 -15.52
CA GLU A 10 16.92 11.31 -15.53
C GLU A 10 15.56 10.83 -15.00
N THR A 11 15.28 9.52 -15.06
CA THR A 11 14.05 8.95 -14.52
C THR A 11 14.07 8.73 -13.01
N GLY A 12 15.16 9.10 -12.33
CA GLY A 12 15.40 8.85 -10.91
C GLY A 12 15.82 7.41 -10.59
N GLU A 13 16.06 6.59 -11.60
CA GLU A 13 16.61 5.25 -11.43
C GLU A 13 18.10 5.32 -11.09
N GLU A 14 18.59 4.41 -10.25
CA GLU A 14 20.01 4.26 -9.99
C GLU A 14 20.69 3.40 -11.06
N TRP A 15 21.91 3.78 -11.45
CA TRP A 15 22.69 2.94 -12.36
C TRP A 15 23.32 1.77 -11.61
N SER A 16 23.03 0.56 -12.07
CA SER A 16 23.54 -0.69 -11.51
C SER A 16 24.28 -1.51 -12.56
N GLU A 17 24.99 -2.54 -12.10
CA GLU A 17 25.64 -3.51 -12.99
C GLU A 17 24.62 -4.22 -13.89
N ALA A 18 23.40 -4.47 -13.38
CA ALA A 18 22.31 -5.04 -14.15
C ALA A 18 21.93 -4.16 -15.35
N TRP A 19 21.86 -2.83 -15.16
CA TRP A 19 21.60 -1.90 -16.26
C TRP A 19 22.75 -1.84 -17.26
N GLU A 20 24.00 -1.97 -16.80
CA GLU A 20 25.17 -2.07 -17.68
C GLU A 20 25.08 -3.34 -18.56
N TYR A 21 24.70 -4.48 -17.99
CA TYR A 21 24.47 -5.70 -18.77
C TYR A 21 23.35 -5.53 -19.79
N ILE A 22 22.19 -4.99 -19.39
CA ILE A 22 21.07 -4.78 -20.33
C ILE A 22 21.47 -3.84 -21.47
N LEU A 23 22.23 -2.77 -21.18
CA LEU A 23 22.75 -1.85 -22.19
C LEU A 23 23.65 -2.57 -23.20
N ASN A 24 24.54 -3.44 -22.72
CA ASN A 24 25.50 -4.16 -23.56
C ASN A 24 24.85 -5.28 -24.39
N TYR A 25 23.87 -5.99 -23.83
CA TYR A 25 23.22 -7.12 -24.49
C TYR A 25 22.03 -6.72 -25.37
N HIS A 26 21.22 -5.75 -24.94
CA HIS A 26 19.97 -5.42 -25.64
C HIS A 26 19.57 -3.93 -25.48
N PRO A 27 20.33 -2.98 -26.06
CA PRO A 27 20.10 -1.55 -25.89
C PRO A 27 18.71 -1.08 -26.33
N ASN A 28 18.11 -1.73 -27.33
CA ASN A 28 16.73 -1.42 -27.75
C ASN A 28 15.68 -1.76 -26.69
N TYR A 29 15.96 -2.74 -25.81
CA TYR A 29 15.06 -3.11 -24.71
C TYR A 29 15.19 -2.09 -23.58
N LEU A 30 16.43 -1.66 -23.27
CA LEU A 30 16.64 -0.55 -22.34
C LEU A 30 15.93 0.73 -22.81
N ALA A 31 16.02 1.06 -24.10
CA ALA A 31 15.31 2.21 -24.67
C ALA A 31 13.78 2.08 -24.52
N ALA A 32 13.23 0.87 -24.75
CA ALA A 32 11.80 0.60 -24.55
C ALA A 32 11.38 0.71 -23.08
N TYR A 33 12.19 0.19 -22.14
CA TYR A 33 11.98 0.32 -20.70
C TYR A 33 11.99 1.79 -20.27
N ILE A 34 12.99 2.57 -20.69
CA ILE A 34 13.08 4.02 -20.39
C ILE A 34 11.84 4.74 -20.91
N ARG A 35 11.39 4.43 -22.14
CA ARG A 35 10.15 5.01 -22.69
C ARG A 35 8.94 4.70 -21.81
N LEU A 36 8.77 3.46 -21.36
CA LEU A 36 7.67 3.08 -20.48
C LEU A 36 7.77 3.83 -19.14
N ARG A 37 8.95 3.87 -18.55
CA ARG A 37 9.22 4.53 -17.27
C ARG A 37 9.02 6.05 -17.31
N LYS A 38 9.28 6.70 -18.45
CA LYS A 38 9.10 8.15 -18.62
C LYS A 38 7.64 8.58 -18.73
N VAL A 39 6.69 7.68 -19.02
CA VAL A 39 5.26 8.03 -19.16
C VAL A 39 4.69 8.86 -17.99
N PRO A 40 4.82 8.45 -16.72
CA PRO A 40 4.36 9.27 -15.59
C PRO A 40 5.19 10.54 -15.38
N LEU A 41 6.45 10.56 -15.82
CA LEU A 41 7.36 11.70 -15.69
C LEU A 41 7.09 12.80 -16.71
N ASP A 42 6.64 12.44 -17.91
CA ASP A 42 6.35 13.37 -19.00
C ASP A 42 4.96 14.01 -18.84
N ARG A 43 4.00 13.25 -18.30
CA ARG A 43 2.60 13.70 -18.11
C ARG A 43 2.30 14.30 -16.74
N GLN A 44 3.25 14.23 -15.80
CA GLN A 44 3.28 14.84 -14.45
C GLN A 44 1.94 15.10 -13.74
N ALA A 45 1.01 14.14 -13.79
CA ALA A 45 -0.25 14.24 -13.05
C ALA A 45 -0.02 14.24 -11.53
N LEU A 46 1.10 13.66 -11.10
CA LEU A 46 1.61 13.69 -9.73
C LEU A 46 2.98 14.35 -9.71
N ASP A 47 3.26 15.14 -8.67
CA ASP A 47 4.58 15.72 -8.45
C ASP A 47 5.63 14.63 -8.16
N ARG A 48 6.91 14.96 -8.33
CA ARG A 48 8.01 13.99 -8.22
C ARG A 48 8.11 13.37 -6.83
N LYS A 49 7.87 14.15 -5.76
CA LYS A 49 7.89 13.64 -4.37
C LYS A 49 6.83 12.56 -4.19
N THR A 50 5.60 12.82 -4.63
CA THR A 50 4.50 11.87 -4.56
C THR A 50 4.80 10.59 -5.34
N GLN A 51 5.40 10.70 -6.54
CA GLN A 51 5.80 9.52 -7.33
C GLN A 51 6.83 8.66 -6.59
N GLU A 52 7.84 9.27 -5.97
CA GLU A 52 8.86 8.55 -5.20
C GLU A 52 8.26 7.83 -3.98
N LEU A 53 7.32 8.46 -3.26
CA LEU A 53 6.63 7.79 -2.15
C LEU A 53 5.76 6.61 -2.59
N ILE A 54 5.11 6.71 -3.76
CA ILE A 54 4.35 5.59 -4.35
C ILE A 54 5.28 4.43 -4.73
N LEU A 55 6.41 4.73 -5.37
CA LEU A 55 7.39 3.70 -5.74
C LEU A 55 8.01 3.04 -4.49
N LEU A 56 8.35 3.84 -3.48
CA LEU A 56 8.77 3.35 -2.17
C LEU A 56 7.73 2.39 -1.57
N ALA A 57 6.45 2.75 -1.61
CA ALA A 57 5.40 1.91 -1.08
C ALA A 57 5.31 0.54 -1.77
N MET A 58 5.44 0.52 -3.10
CA MET A 58 5.45 -0.73 -3.87
C MET A 58 6.65 -1.61 -3.49
N ASP A 59 7.85 -1.04 -3.43
CA ASP A 59 9.08 -1.78 -3.13
C ASP A 59 9.19 -2.23 -1.66
N ALA A 60 8.66 -1.44 -0.74
CA ALA A 60 8.64 -1.73 0.70
C ALA A 60 7.50 -2.68 1.11
N SER A 61 6.54 -2.96 0.23
CA SER A 61 5.44 -3.88 0.53
C SER A 61 5.97 -5.26 0.92
N CYS A 62 5.35 -5.89 1.92
CA CYS A 62 5.81 -7.20 2.42
C CYS A 62 5.68 -8.33 1.38
N THR A 63 4.95 -8.09 0.30
CA THR A 63 4.84 -8.97 -0.86
C THR A 63 5.95 -8.75 -1.89
N HIS A 64 6.73 -7.66 -1.79
CA HIS A 64 7.81 -7.34 -2.72
C HIS A 64 9.20 -7.28 -2.06
N LEU A 65 9.38 -6.44 -1.03
CA LEU A 65 10.63 -6.25 -0.27
C LEU A 65 11.89 -6.07 -1.14
N PHE A 66 11.83 -5.16 -2.12
CA PHE A 66 12.93 -4.89 -3.04
C PHE A 66 13.91 -3.83 -2.49
N THR A 67 14.87 -4.26 -1.66
CA THR A 67 15.82 -3.39 -0.97
C THR A 67 16.53 -2.34 -1.84
N PRO A 68 17.03 -2.65 -3.05
CA PRO A 68 17.64 -1.64 -3.91
C PRO A 68 16.67 -0.50 -4.24
N GLY A 69 15.44 -0.82 -4.61
CA GLY A 69 14.40 0.17 -4.91
C GLY A 69 13.93 0.95 -3.68
N ILE A 70 13.81 0.29 -2.52
CA ILE A 70 13.55 0.98 -1.23
C ILE A 70 14.61 2.06 -0.98
N SER A 71 15.89 1.73 -1.19
CA SER A 71 17.00 2.65 -0.97
C SER A 71 16.96 3.82 -1.96
N ALA A 72 16.76 3.51 -3.25
CA ALA A 72 16.67 4.49 -4.32
C ALA A 72 15.51 5.47 -4.10
N HIS A 73 14.32 4.98 -3.75
CA HIS A 73 13.12 5.80 -3.60
C HIS A 73 13.07 6.59 -2.29
N ILE A 74 13.72 6.12 -1.22
CA ILE A 74 13.99 6.96 -0.04
C ILE A 74 14.88 8.14 -0.43
N ASN A 75 15.98 7.89 -1.14
CA ASN A 75 16.90 8.95 -1.57
C ASN A 75 16.22 9.92 -2.53
N GLY A 76 15.46 9.42 -3.51
CA GLY A 76 14.69 10.21 -4.46
C GLY A 76 13.64 11.10 -3.79
N ALA A 77 12.89 10.55 -2.84
CA ALA A 77 11.91 11.32 -2.06
C ALA A 77 12.58 12.46 -1.28
N LEU A 78 13.70 12.19 -0.59
CA LEU A 78 14.47 13.20 0.14
C LEU A 78 14.99 14.31 -0.78
N GLN A 79 15.52 13.97 -1.95
CA GLN A 79 15.97 14.94 -2.95
C GLN A 79 14.82 15.81 -3.47
N CYS A 80 13.60 15.27 -3.51
CA CYS A 80 12.38 16.02 -3.85
C CYS A 80 11.78 16.79 -2.67
N GLY A 81 12.47 16.84 -1.52
CA GLY A 81 12.05 17.60 -0.34
C GLY A 81 11.05 16.87 0.57
N ALA A 82 10.95 15.53 0.48
CA ALA A 82 10.20 14.76 1.46
C ALA A 82 10.83 14.88 2.84
N ARG A 83 9.98 15.01 3.86
CA ARG A 83 10.40 14.92 5.26
C ARG A 83 10.58 13.46 5.65
N VAL A 84 11.46 13.19 6.61
CA VAL A 84 11.59 11.85 7.21
C VAL A 84 10.25 11.33 7.73
N SER A 85 9.40 12.21 8.27
CA SER A 85 8.05 11.83 8.74
C SER A 85 7.12 11.37 7.61
N GLU A 86 7.21 11.94 6.40
CA GLU A 86 6.42 11.49 5.24
C GLU A 86 6.89 10.10 4.75
N ILE A 87 8.20 9.84 4.83
CA ILE A 87 8.78 8.53 4.50
C ILE A 87 8.36 7.48 5.54
N MET A 88 8.48 7.81 6.83
CA MET A 88 8.06 6.90 7.91
C MET A 88 6.57 6.58 7.83
N GLU A 89 5.72 7.59 7.62
CA GLU A 89 4.29 7.37 7.45
C GLU A 89 3.97 6.52 6.21
N THR A 90 4.73 6.66 5.12
CA THR A 90 4.60 5.77 3.95
C THR A 90 4.86 4.30 4.35
N LEU A 91 5.91 4.05 5.14
CA LEU A 91 6.22 2.69 5.62
C LEU A 91 5.14 2.15 6.59
N GLU A 92 4.56 3.01 7.44
CA GLU A 92 3.45 2.66 8.33
C GLU A 92 2.16 2.33 7.57
N LEU A 93 1.87 3.06 6.49
CA LEU A 93 0.74 2.76 5.61
C LEU A 93 0.94 1.41 4.90
N VAL A 94 2.16 1.11 4.45
CA VAL A 94 2.49 -0.12 3.73
C VAL A 94 2.42 -1.36 4.65
N SER A 95 2.80 -1.21 5.91
CA SER A 95 2.90 -2.33 6.85
C SER A 95 1.53 -2.92 7.26
N VAL A 96 0.42 -2.23 6.99
CA VAL A 96 -0.94 -2.75 7.28
C VAL A 96 -1.34 -3.91 6.34
N LEU A 97 -0.66 -4.08 5.19
CA LEU A 97 -1.01 -5.04 4.14
C LEU A 97 -1.23 -6.47 4.66
N GLY A 98 -0.45 -6.89 5.66
CA GLY A 98 -0.55 -8.21 6.26
C GLY A 98 -1.94 -8.56 6.81
N VAL A 99 -2.79 -7.55 7.09
CA VAL A 99 -4.16 -7.79 7.57
C VAL A 99 -5.04 -8.54 6.57
N HIS A 100 -4.68 -8.53 5.29
CA HIS A 100 -5.42 -9.27 4.27
C HIS A 100 -5.45 -10.78 4.53
N ALA A 101 -4.46 -11.32 5.24
CA ALA A 101 -4.52 -12.71 5.70
C ALA A 101 -5.74 -12.97 6.61
N MET A 102 -6.12 -12.00 7.43
CA MET A 102 -7.29 -12.10 8.31
C MET A 102 -8.60 -11.87 7.55
N THR A 103 -8.65 -10.86 6.68
CA THR A 103 -9.86 -10.55 5.92
C THR A 103 -10.19 -11.59 4.85
N VAL A 104 -9.22 -12.43 4.45
CA VAL A 104 -9.42 -13.58 3.57
C VAL A 104 -9.59 -14.88 4.36
N GLY A 105 -8.69 -15.15 5.30
CA GLY A 105 -8.64 -16.44 6.00
C GLY A 105 -9.78 -16.65 6.99
N VAL A 106 -10.25 -15.59 7.67
CA VAL A 106 -11.32 -15.71 8.66
C VAL A 106 -12.68 -16.03 8.01
N PRO A 107 -13.09 -15.36 6.90
CA PRO A 107 -14.28 -15.80 6.16
C PRO A 107 -14.21 -17.26 5.71
N LEU A 108 -13.09 -17.71 5.13
CA LEU A 108 -12.91 -19.10 4.70
C LEU A 108 -13.00 -20.09 5.85
N LEU A 109 -12.45 -19.72 7.02
CA LEU A 109 -12.58 -20.54 8.23
C LEU A 109 -14.06 -20.74 8.60
N LEU A 110 -14.87 -19.68 8.54
CA LEU A 110 -16.30 -19.79 8.83
C LEU A 110 -17.05 -20.61 7.76
N GLU A 111 -16.71 -20.47 6.48
CA GLU A 111 -17.29 -21.29 5.41
C GLU A 111 -17.08 -22.79 5.68
N VAL A 112 -15.85 -23.20 6.00
CA VAL A 112 -15.53 -24.60 6.34
C VAL A 112 -16.26 -25.08 7.60
N MET A 113 -16.55 -24.19 8.54
CA MET A 113 -17.32 -24.53 9.74
C MET A 113 -18.80 -24.74 9.43
N ASP A 114 -19.35 -23.96 8.50
CA ASP A 114 -20.71 -24.15 7.99
C ASP A 114 -20.86 -25.45 7.16
N GLU A 115 -19.76 -26.01 6.64
CA GLU A 115 -19.71 -27.34 6.02
C GLU A 115 -19.77 -28.51 7.03
N GLY A 116 -19.83 -28.23 8.34
CA GLY A 116 -20.01 -29.23 9.40
C GLY A 116 -18.75 -29.52 10.22
N MET A 117 -17.66 -28.78 10.02
CA MET A 117 -16.47 -28.87 10.85
C MET A 117 -16.70 -28.11 12.17
N GLN A 118 -16.85 -28.84 13.28
CA GLN A 118 -17.06 -28.22 14.60
C GLN A 118 -15.79 -27.53 15.11
N MET A 119 -15.86 -26.22 15.25
CA MET A 119 -15.08 -25.45 16.23
C MET A 119 -15.98 -25.10 17.42
N GLY A 120 -15.39 -24.68 18.54
CA GLY A 120 -16.11 -24.37 19.79
C GLY A 120 -17.19 -23.28 19.65
N ASP A 121 -17.79 -22.83 20.74
CA ASP A 121 -18.86 -21.83 20.67
C ASP A 121 -18.31 -20.44 20.31
N PHE A 122 -18.70 -19.87 19.18
CA PHE A 122 -18.33 -18.50 18.75
C PHE A 122 -19.57 -17.70 18.33
N PRO A 123 -19.58 -16.37 18.54
CA PRO A 123 -20.75 -15.54 18.25
C PRO A 123 -21.08 -15.55 16.76
N ARG A 124 -22.35 -15.79 16.42
CA ARG A 124 -22.86 -15.64 15.04
C ARG A 124 -23.10 -14.18 14.67
N GLU A 125 -23.42 -13.36 15.66
CA GLU A 125 -23.74 -11.94 15.49
C GLU A 125 -22.78 -11.08 16.32
N LEU A 126 -22.68 -9.79 15.98
CA LEU A 126 -21.98 -8.82 16.81
C LEU A 126 -22.84 -8.47 18.03
N ASP A 127 -22.33 -8.76 19.22
CA ASP A 127 -22.91 -8.32 20.49
C ASP A 127 -22.65 -6.83 20.75
N GLY A 128 -23.26 -6.27 21.80
CA GLY A 128 -23.14 -4.84 22.14
C GLY A 128 -21.70 -4.32 22.17
N PRO A 129 -20.74 -5.00 22.85
CA PRO A 129 -19.34 -4.59 22.84
C PRO A 129 -18.71 -4.57 21.44
N ARG A 130 -18.99 -5.57 20.59
CA ARG A 130 -18.46 -5.60 19.22
C ARG A 130 -19.12 -4.55 18.32
N GLN A 131 -20.41 -4.25 18.50
CA GLN A 131 -21.05 -3.16 17.76
C GLN A 131 -20.38 -1.82 18.06
N ALA A 132 -20.05 -1.55 19.32
CA ALA A 132 -19.30 -0.35 19.69
C ALA A 132 -17.91 -0.29 19.02
N MET A 133 -17.19 -1.42 18.92
CA MET A 133 -15.90 -1.49 18.21
C MET A 133 -16.04 -1.23 16.70
N LYS A 134 -17.11 -1.72 16.09
CA LYS A 134 -17.43 -1.45 14.68
C LYS A 134 -17.70 0.05 14.46
N GLU A 135 -18.46 0.68 15.35
CA GLU A 135 -18.72 2.12 15.31
C GLU A 135 -17.43 2.93 15.46
N ASP A 136 -16.54 2.56 16.40
CA ASP A 136 -15.23 3.22 16.56
C ASP A 136 -14.37 3.07 15.28
N PHE A 137 -14.36 1.90 14.65
CA PHE A 137 -13.66 1.70 13.37
C PHE A 137 -14.17 2.67 12.30
N ILE A 138 -15.49 2.76 12.13
CA ILE A 138 -16.11 3.64 11.13
C ILE A 138 -15.73 5.10 11.42
N ASN A 139 -15.77 5.53 12.68
CA ASN A 139 -15.44 6.90 13.07
C ASN A 139 -13.98 7.25 12.77
N ARG A 140 -13.04 6.33 13.01
CA ARG A 140 -11.60 6.57 12.78
C ARG A 140 -11.18 6.41 11.32
N ARG A 141 -11.77 5.46 10.60
CA ARG A 141 -11.33 5.07 9.24
C ARG A 141 -12.21 5.61 8.13
N GLY A 142 -13.42 6.07 8.45
CA GLY A 142 -14.35 6.64 7.48
C GLY A 142 -15.08 5.62 6.59
N TYR A 143 -14.88 4.31 6.81
CA TYR A 143 -15.56 3.26 6.04
C TYR A 143 -15.78 1.98 6.85
N TRP A 144 -16.68 1.12 6.37
CA TRP A 144 -16.84 -0.25 6.85
C TRP A 144 -16.81 -1.24 5.68
N ASN A 145 -16.14 -2.37 5.87
CA ASN A 145 -16.14 -3.48 4.93
C ASN A 145 -16.64 -4.74 5.64
N THR A 146 -17.54 -5.49 5.01
CA THR A 146 -18.14 -6.72 5.56
C THR A 146 -17.10 -7.81 5.88
N TYR A 147 -15.92 -7.81 5.24
CA TYR A 147 -14.84 -8.74 5.59
C TYR A 147 -14.29 -8.57 7.02
N TRP A 148 -14.54 -7.41 7.67
CA TRP A 148 -14.14 -7.19 9.06
C TRP A 148 -15.05 -7.88 10.08
N GLU A 149 -16.30 -8.15 9.71
CA GLU A 149 -17.28 -8.69 10.64
C GLU A 149 -16.94 -10.10 11.15
N PRO A 150 -16.49 -11.05 10.31
CA PRO A 150 -15.92 -12.31 10.78
C PRO A 150 -14.73 -12.14 11.73
N VAL A 151 -13.81 -11.23 11.42
CA VAL A 151 -12.62 -10.97 12.25
C VAL A 151 -13.03 -10.43 13.63
N LEU A 152 -13.97 -9.49 13.66
CA LEU A 152 -14.47 -8.88 14.90
C LEU A 152 -15.27 -9.87 15.76
N ARG A 153 -16.07 -10.76 15.15
CA ARG A 153 -16.75 -11.85 15.87
C ARG A 153 -15.74 -12.77 16.57
N LEU A 154 -14.76 -13.25 15.82
CA LEU A 154 -13.82 -14.28 16.27
C LEU A 154 -12.68 -13.74 17.14
N SER A 155 -12.17 -12.54 16.88
CA SER A 155 -11.00 -11.99 17.58
C SER A 155 -11.13 -10.47 17.79
N PRO A 156 -12.02 -10.02 18.70
CA PRO A 156 -12.22 -8.60 18.98
C PRO A 156 -10.94 -7.91 19.49
N ARG A 157 -10.08 -8.63 20.24
CA ARG A 157 -8.80 -8.09 20.73
C ARG A 157 -7.80 -7.84 19.60
N PHE A 158 -7.76 -8.72 18.59
CA PHE A 158 -6.93 -8.49 17.40
C PHE A 158 -7.47 -7.30 16.61
N PHE A 159 -8.80 -7.24 16.42
CA PHE A 159 -9.46 -6.15 15.72
C PHE A 159 -9.16 -4.79 16.35
N GLU A 160 -9.30 -4.66 17.67
CA GLU A 160 -8.98 -3.45 18.42
C GLU A 160 -7.51 -3.06 18.27
N ALA A 161 -6.59 -4.00 18.46
CA ALA A 161 -5.15 -3.75 18.30
C ALA A 161 -4.80 -3.29 16.87
N TYR A 162 -5.39 -3.92 15.86
CA TYR A 162 -5.20 -3.53 14.47
C TYR A 162 -5.80 -2.15 14.18
N LEU A 163 -6.98 -1.83 14.72
CA LEU A 163 -7.59 -0.52 14.56
C LEU A 163 -6.67 0.57 15.12
N MET A 164 -6.13 0.39 16.32
CA MET A 164 -5.16 1.33 16.90
C MET A 164 -3.93 1.47 15.99
N TYR A 165 -3.33 0.36 15.58
CA TYR A 165 -2.14 0.35 14.73
C TYR A 165 -2.36 1.08 13.39
N SER A 166 -3.44 0.76 12.70
CA SER A 166 -3.73 1.28 11.36
C SER A 166 -4.38 2.66 11.34
N SER A 167 -4.80 3.19 12.48
CA SER A 167 -5.33 4.56 12.61
C SER A 167 -4.23 5.59 12.90
N LEU A 168 -3.05 5.17 13.37
CA LEU A 168 -1.95 6.08 13.71
C LEU A 168 -1.62 7.09 12.58
N PRO A 169 -1.53 6.68 11.29
CA PRO A 169 -1.30 7.64 10.21
C PRO A 169 -2.41 8.69 10.06
N PHE A 170 -3.60 8.49 10.61
CA PHE A 170 -4.74 9.40 10.48
C PHE A 170 -4.97 10.27 11.71
N GLU A 171 -4.27 9.99 12.81
CA GLU A 171 -4.34 10.75 14.06
C GLU A 171 -3.38 11.94 14.05
N GLU A 172 -3.59 12.93 14.94
CA GLU A 172 -2.77 14.16 15.00
C GLU A 172 -1.26 13.88 15.12
N THR A 173 -0.90 12.77 15.76
CA THR A 173 0.49 12.35 16.00
C THR A 173 1.16 11.70 14.77
N GLY A 174 0.40 11.24 13.77
CA GLY A 174 0.89 10.47 12.63
C GLY A 174 0.45 11.01 11.25
N ASN A 175 0.13 12.30 11.14
CA ASN A 175 -0.49 12.87 9.94
C ASN A 175 0.46 13.80 9.15
N ALA A 176 1.57 13.26 8.65
CA ALA A 176 2.53 13.98 7.83
C ALA A 176 2.15 14.07 6.33
N LEU A 177 1.34 13.14 5.82
CA LEU A 177 0.87 13.09 4.43
C LEU A 177 -0.57 13.61 4.26
N PRO A 178 -0.93 14.24 3.12
CA PRO A 178 -2.32 14.56 2.82
C PRO A 178 -3.16 13.28 2.63
N PRO A 179 -4.45 13.25 3.00
CA PRO A 179 -5.32 12.07 2.88
C PRO A 179 -5.30 11.42 1.49
N LYS A 180 -5.36 12.24 0.43
CA LYS A 180 -5.25 11.79 -0.97
C LYS A 180 -4.01 10.92 -1.21
N ILE A 181 -2.86 11.30 -0.65
CA ILE A 181 -1.59 10.58 -0.86
C ILE A 181 -1.60 9.25 -0.11
N LYS A 182 -2.20 9.18 1.08
CA LYS A 182 -2.35 7.92 1.83
C LYS A 182 -3.17 6.91 1.06
N GLU A 183 -4.28 7.35 0.48
CA GLU A 183 -5.13 6.50 -0.35
C GLU A 183 -4.43 6.06 -1.65
N LEU A 184 -3.61 6.92 -2.26
CA LEU A 184 -2.78 6.52 -3.40
C LEU A 184 -1.70 5.49 -3.02
N ILE A 185 -1.13 5.59 -1.82
CA ILE A 185 -0.19 4.57 -1.29
C ILE A 185 -0.90 3.22 -1.10
N TYR A 186 -2.11 3.22 -0.53
CA TYR A 186 -2.89 1.99 -0.43
C TYR A 186 -3.27 1.41 -1.80
N CYS A 187 -3.63 2.26 -2.76
CA CYS A 187 -3.84 1.82 -4.15
C CYS A 187 -2.58 1.16 -4.72
N ALA A 188 -1.39 1.75 -4.50
CA ALA A 188 -0.14 1.26 -5.04
C ALA A 188 0.21 -0.14 -4.53
N ILE A 189 0.07 -0.38 -3.23
CA ILE A 189 0.36 -1.71 -2.66
C ILE A 189 -0.69 -2.74 -3.05
N ASP A 190 -1.97 -2.36 -3.18
CA ASP A 190 -3.04 -3.27 -3.61
C ASP A 190 -3.02 -3.58 -5.11
N CYS A 191 -2.57 -2.66 -5.96
CA CYS A 191 -2.43 -2.90 -7.40
C CYS A 191 -1.07 -3.50 -7.80
N SER A 192 -0.12 -3.64 -6.88
CA SER A 192 1.17 -4.27 -7.15
C SER A 192 0.97 -5.69 -7.69
N THR A 193 1.74 -6.10 -8.70
CA THR A 193 1.69 -7.44 -9.28
C THR A 193 2.05 -8.55 -8.30
N THR A 194 2.72 -8.20 -7.19
CA THR A 194 3.04 -9.11 -6.10
C THR A 194 1.87 -9.34 -5.13
N HIS A 195 0.76 -8.61 -5.28
CA HIS A 195 -0.39 -8.66 -4.36
C HIS A 195 -1.75 -8.72 -5.08
N LEU A 196 -2.05 -7.76 -5.97
CA LEU A 196 -3.26 -7.70 -6.79
C LEU A 196 -4.58 -7.88 -6.01
N TYR A 197 -4.72 -7.19 -4.88
CA TYR A 197 -5.89 -7.31 -4.02
C TYR A 197 -7.03 -6.38 -4.44
N GLY A 198 -7.85 -6.86 -5.37
CA GLY A 198 -8.98 -6.12 -5.96
C GLY A 198 -9.99 -5.50 -4.96
N PRO A 199 -10.39 -6.18 -3.87
CA PRO A 199 -11.32 -5.60 -2.91
C PRO A 199 -10.78 -4.35 -2.21
N GLY A 200 -9.53 -4.38 -1.74
CA GLY A 200 -8.86 -3.23 -1.13
C GLY A 200 -8.63 -2.11 -2.14
N LEU A 201 -8.09 -2.45 -3.32
CA LEU A 201 -7.86 -1.49 -4.40
C LEU A 201 -9.14 -0.69 -4.74
N LYS A 202 -10.29 -1.36 -4.81
CA LYS A 202 -11.57 -0.71 -5.11
C LYS A 202 -12.00 0.29 -4.02
N ILE A 203 -11.73 -0.01 -2.75
CA ILE A 203 -12.03 0.89 -1.63
C ILE A 203 -11.13 2.10 -1.71
N HIS A 204 -9.82 1.89 -1.84
CA HIS A 204 -8.83 2.96 -1.80
C HIS A 204 -8.90 3.87 -3.05
N ILE A 205 -9.28 3.33 -4.23
CA ILE A 205 -9.59 4.16 -5.40
C ILE A 205 -10.77 5.10 -5.10
N ARG A 206 -11.85 4.60 -4.48
CA ARG A 206 -13.00 5.43 -4.12
C ARG A 206 -12.60 6.53 -3.15
N ASN A 207 -11.88 6.19 -2.09
CA ASN A 207 -11.43 7.14 -1.09
C ASN A 207 -10.47 8.19 -1.69
N ALA A 208 -9.58 7.80 -2.60
CA ALA A 208 -8.69 8.72 -3.30
C ALA A 208 -9.48 9.74 -4.13
N ILE A 209 -10.53 9.32 -4.84
CA ILE A 209 -11.42 10.20 -5.61
C ILE A 209 -12.18 11.15 -4.68
N GLU A 210 -12.70 10.65 -3.56
CA GLU A 210 -13.36 11.48 -2.53
C GLU A 210 -12.39 12.52 -1.93
N CYS A 211 -11.09 12.20 -1.87
CA CYS A 211 -10.02 13.13 -1.51
C CYS A 211 -9.53 14.03 -2.66
N GLY A 212 -10.18 14.00 -3.82
CA GLY A 212 -9.90 14.87 -4.97
C GLY A 212 -8.83 14.35 -5.95
N ALA A 213 -8.55 13.05 -5.97
CA ALA A 213 -7.81 12.43 -7.08
C ALA A 213 -8.65 12.47 -8.38
N GLN A 214 -7.97 12.60 -9.53
CA GLN A 214 -8.57 12.71 -10.87
C GLN A 214 -8.13 11.55 -11.76
#